data_AF-A0A355DFX8-F1
#
_entry.id   AF-A0A355DFX8-F1
#
_cell.length_a   1.000
_cell.length_b   1.000
_cell.length_c   1.000
_cell.angle_alpha   90.00
_cell.angle_beta   90.00
_cell.angle_gamma   90.00
#
_symmetry.space_group_name_H-M   'P 1'
#
loop_
_entity.id
_entity.type
_entity.pdbx_description
1 polymer ?
#
loop_
_entity_poly.entity_id
_entity_poly.type
_entity_poly.pdbx_seq_one_letter_code
_entity_poly.pdbx_strand_id
1 'polypeptide(L)'
;MTSTVTTGYDAVLLVAFGGPEGPDEVEPFLARVTAGRDIAPERLAEVGARYLTAGGVSPINGRLRALVPAVTADLADRGYDLPVFWGNRNAPPLLADTVAGMRDAGIRRALAWV
;
A
#
# COMPACT_ATOMS: atom_id res chain seq x y z
N MET A 1 -5.44 33.26 -1.45
CA MET A 1 -4.08 32.70 -1.59
C MET A 1 -3.77 31.98 -0.29
N THR A 2 -3.93 30.67 -0.26
CA THR A 2 -3.55 29.84 0.89
C THR A 2 -2.02 29.82 0.91
N SER A 3 -1.41 30.31 1.98
CA SER A 3 0.05 30.28 2.15
C SER A 3 0.50 28.82 2.36
N THR A 4 1.48 28.36 1.58
CA THR A 4 2.04 27.01 1.74
C THR A 4 2.78 26.91 3.07
N VAL A 5 2.45 25.90 3.87
CA VAL A 5 3.12 25.60 5.14
C VAL A 5 4.40 24.83 4.83
N THR A 6 5.56 25.38 5.19
CA THR A 6 6.84 24.67 5.07
C THR A 6 6.91 23.57 6.13
N THR A 7 7.09 22.32 5.69
CA THR A 7 7.37 21.20 6.58
C THR A 7 8.84 20.77 6.43
N GLY A 8 9.36 20.03 7.41
CA GLY A 8 10.66 19.36 7.28
C GLY A 8 10.60 18.08 6.43
N TYR A 9 9.45 17.73 5.87
CA TYR A 9 9.23 16.50 5.12
C TYR A 9 8.91 16.80 3.66
N ASP A 10 9.23 15.85 2.80
CA ASP A 10 9.07 15.94 1.36
C ASP A 10 7.86 15.10 0.87
N ALA A 11 7.37 14.15 1.68
CA ALA A 11 6.25 13.28 1.30
C ALA A 11 5.54 12.61 2.49
N VAL A 12 4.35 12.08 2.23
CA VAL A 12 3.66 11.09 3.08
C VAL A 12 3.68 9.72 2.39
N LEU A 13 3.89 8.65 3.15
CA LEU A 13 3.83 7.28 2.67
C LEU A 13 2.79 6.49 3.48
N LEU A 14 1.74 6.04 2.82
CA LEU A 14 0.77 5.10 3.38
C LEU A 14 1.33 3.69 3.23
N VAL A 15 1.57 3.00 4.35
CA VAL A 15 2.00 1.60 4.35
C VAL A 15 0.79 0.73 4.66
N ALA A 16 0.52 -0.24 3.77
CA ALA A 16 -0.61 -1.15 3.96
C ALA A 16 -0.17 -2.62 3.83
N PHE A 17 -1.07 -3.52 4.20
CA PHE A 17 -0.81 -4.95 4.09
C PHE A 17 -0.71 -5.41 2.63
N GLY A 18 -1.56 -4.85 1.77
CA GLY A 18 -1.77 -5.31 0.40
C GLY A 18 -2.67 -6.54 0.33
N GLY A 19 -3.15 -6.84 -0.87
CA GLY A 19 -3.88 -8.08 -1.12
C GLY A 19 -3.92 -8.39 -2.61
N PRO A 20 -4.34 -9.61 -2.98
CA PRO A 20 -4.44 -10.02 -4.37
C PRO A 20 -5.51 -9.19 -5.08
N GLU A 21 -5.28 -8.91 -6.36
CA GLU A 21 -6.20 -8.21 -7.25
C GLU A 21 -6.84 -9.12 -8.30
N GLY A 22 -6.55 -10.43 -8.22
CA GLY A 22 -7.11 -11.46 -9.08
C GLY A 22 -6.85 -12.88 -8.55
N PRO A 23 -7.56 -13.90 -9.09
CA PRO A 23 -7.42 -15.29 -8.65
C PRO A 23 -6.00 -15.85 -8.76
N ASP A 24 -5.28 -15.45 -9.81
CA ASP A 24 -3.89 -15.82 -10.09
C ASP A 24 -2.88 -15.21 -9.11
N GLU A 25 -3.27 -14.14 -8.42
CA GLU A 25 -2.43 -13.49 -7.40
C GLU A 25 -2.61 -14.07 -6.00
N VAL A 26 -3.64 -14.90 -5.75
CA VAL A 26 -3.97 -15.42 -4.41
C VAL A 26 -2.83 -16.28 -3.85
N GLU A 27 -2.39 -17.29 -4.60
CA GLU A 27 -1.31 -18.18 -4.15
C GLU A 27 0.02 -17.44 -3.95
N PRO A 28 0.51 -16.61 -4.90
CA PRO A 28 1.71 -15.78 -4.69
C PRO A 28 1.62 -14.86 -3.46
N PHE A 29 0.46 -14.23 -3.25
CA PHE A 29 0.22 -13.38 -2.08
C PHE A 29 0.31 -14.19 -0.78
N LEU A 30 -0.36 -15.33 -0.71
CA LEU A 30 -0.35 -16.19 0.47
C LEU A 30 1.06 -16.71 0.78
N ALA A 31 1.79 -17.18 -0.24
CA ALA A 31 3.17 -17.63 -0.09
C ALA A 31 4.06 -16.52 0.48
N ARG A 32 3.86 -15.26 0.06
CA ARG A 32 4.59 -14.11 0.61
C ARG A 32 4.22 -13.81 2.05
N VAL A 33 2.92 -13.84 2.38
CA VAL A 33 2.41 -13.60 3.75
C VAL A 33 2.95 -14.65 4.74
N THR A 34 3.10 -15.90 4.29
CA THR A 34 3.55 -17.01 5.14
C THR A 34 5.04 -17.31 5.02
N ALA A 35 5.81 -16.52 4.28
CA ALA A 35 7.24 -16.73 4.13
C ALA A 35 7.94 -16.77 5.50
N GLY A 36 8.75 -17.82 5.73
CA GLY A 36 9.47 -18.04 6.98
C GLY A 36 8.60 -18.51 8.15
N ARG A 37 7.35 -18.94 7.89
CA ARG A 37 6.44 -19.49 8.90
C ARG A 37 6.09 -20.93 8.57
N ASP A 38 5.97 -21.75 9.60
CA ASP A 38 5.48 -23.13 9.46
C ASP A 38 3.93 -23.12 9.50
N ILE A 39 3.32 -23.00 8.33
CA ILE A 39 1.86 -22.96 8.16
C ILE A 39 1.42 -24.21 7.40
N ALA A 40 0.48 -24.95 7.98
CA ALA A 40 -0.09 -26.14 7.35
C ALA A 40 -0.68 -25.82 5.96
N PRO A 41 -0.38 -26.60 4.90
CA PRO A 41 -0.90 -26.38 3.56
C PRO A 41 -2.43 -26.31 3.50
N GLU A 42 -3.12 -27.10 4.32
CA GLU A 42 -4.59 -27.12 4.39
C GLU A 42 -5.14 -25.79 4.89
N ARG A 43 -4.43 -25.13 5.81
CA ARG A 43 -4.81 -23.81 6.32
C ARG A 43 -4.64 -22.73 5.26
N LEU A 44 -3.57 -22.80 4.48
CA LEU A 44 -3.34 -21.92 3.33
C LEU A 44 -4.45 -22.10 2.28
N ALA A 45 -4.81 -23.34 1.95
CA ALA A 45 -5.88 -23.65 1.02
C ALA A 45 -7.25 -23.14 1.50
N GLU A 46 -7.57 -23.29 2.80
CA GLU A 46 -8.81 -22.76 3.38
C GLU A 46 -8.90 -21.23 3.24
N VAL A 47 -7.79 -20.53 3.50
CA VAL A 47 -7.72 -19.07 3.36
C VAL A 47 -7.80 -18.66 1.89
N GLY A 48 -7.09 -19.36 0.99
CA GLY A 48 -7.13 -19.12 -0.45
C GLY A 48 -8.54 -19.28 -1.02
N ALA A 49 -9.25 -20.33 -0.62
CA ALA A 49 -10.64 -20.55 -1.02
C ALA A 49 -11.55 -19.35 -0.71
N ARG A 50 -11.34 -18.66 0.42
CA ARG A 50 -12.12 -17.47 0.77
C ARG A 50 -11.88 -16.32 -0.22
N TYR A 51 -10.63 -16.08 -0.62
CA TYR A 51 -10.35 -15.09 -1.66
C TYR A 51 -11.00 -15.48 -2.98
N LEU A 52 -10.93 -16.75 -3.37
CA LEU A 52 -11.53 -17.23 -4.62
C LEU A 52 -13.06 -17.08 -4.64
N THR A 53 -13.75 -17.26 -3.52
CA THR A 53 -15.20 -16.96 -3.43
C THR A 53 -15.54 -15.49 -3.66
N ALA A 54 -14.56 -14.60 -3.47
CA ALA A 54 -14.65 -13.16 -3.74
C ALA A 54 -13.95 -12.76 -5.06
N GLY A 55 -13.81 -13.70 -6.01
CA GLY A 55 -13.17 -13.45 -7.30
C GLY A 55 -11.66 -13.27 -7.24
N GLY A 56 -11.02 -13.67 -6.14
CA GLY A 56 -9.59 -13.52 -5.90
C GLY A 56 -9.16 -12.10 -5.47
N VAL A 57 -10.11 -11.20 -5.23
CA VAL A 57 -9.81 -9.78 -5.02
C VAL A 57 -9.93 -9.38 -3.55
N SER A 58 -8.88 -8.77 -3.02
CA SER A 58 -8.91 -8.05 -1.75
C SER A 58 -9.35 -6.60 -1.96
N PRO A 59 -10.26 -6.06 -1.14
CA PRO A 59 -10.70 -4.67 -1.29
C PRO A 59 -9.65 -3.64 -0.88
N ILE A 60 -8.56 -4.05 -0.21
CA ILE A 60 -7.60 -3.12 0.40
C ILE A 60 -6.89 -2.24 -0.64
N ASN A 61 -6.47 -2.81 -1.77
CA ASN A 61 -5.77 -2.06 -2.82
C ASN A 61 -6.69 -1.03 -3.48
N GLY A 62 -7.95 -1.39 -3.73
CA GLY A 62 -8.97 -0.47 -4.22
C GLY A 62 -9.23 0.69 -3.26
N ARG A 63 -9.31 0.41 -1.95
CA ARG A 63 -9.47 1.45 -0.92
C ARG A 63 -8.27 2.39 -0.85
N LEU A 64 -7.05 1.87 -0.96
CA LEU A 64 -5.83 2.68 -0.94
C LEU A 64 -5.71 3.55 -2.19
N ARG A 65 -6.09 3.05 -3.37
CA ARG A 65 -6.17 3.86 -4.60
C ARG A 65 -7.14 5.03 -4.48
N ALA A 66 -8.24 4.87 -3.72
CA ALA A 66 -9.17 5.97 -3.43
C ALA A 66 -8.65 6.89 -2.31
N LEU A 67 -7.97 6.34 -1.31
CA LEU A 67 -7.48 7.09 -0.15
C LEU A 67 -6.34 8.04 -0.50
N VAL A 68 -5.39 7.61 -1.33
CA VAL A 68 -4.23 8.43 -1.73
C VAL A 68 -4.64 9.82 -2.25
N PRO A 69 -5.47 9.96 -3.30
CA PRO A 69 -5.87 11.28 -3.79
C PRO A 69 -6.73 12.05 -2.78
N ALA A 70 -7.54 11.36 -1.96
CA ALA A 70 -8.35 12.02 -0.93
C ALA A 70 -7.48 12.67 0.16
N VAL A 71 -6.43 11.98 0.62
CA VAL A 71 -5.47 12.52 1.58
C VAL A 71 -4.64 13.64 0.94
N THR A 72 -4.19 13.47 -0.31
CA THR A 72 -3.48 14.54 -1.03
C THR A 72 -4.31 15.82 -1.11
N ALA A 73 -5.60 15.72 -1.43
CA ALA A 73 -6.51 16.86 -1.48
C ALA A 73 -6.71 17.52 -0.11
N ASP A 74 -6.96 16.73 0.95
CA ASP A 74 -7.12 17.28 2.31
C ASP A 74 -5.84 17.97 2.81
N LEU A 75 -4.66 17.46 2.46
CA LEU A 75 -3.38 18.12 2.76
C LEU A 75 -3.26 19.46 2.02
N ALA A 76 -3.58 19.49 0.72
CA ALA A 76 -3.52 20.70 -0.09
C ALA A 76 -4.49 21.78 0.40
N ASP A 77 -5.72 21.40 0.76
CA ASP A 77 -6.74 22.31 1.32
C ASP A 77 -6.28 22.95 2.64
N ARG A 78 -5.42 22.24 3.39
CA ARG A 78 -4.78 22.73 4.62
C ARG A 78 -3.46 23.49 4.38
N GLY A 79 -3.05 23.67 3.13
CA GLY A 79 -1.83 24.38 2.75
C GLY A 79 -0.55 23.54 2.77
N TYR A 80 -0.65 22.21 2.82
CA TYR A 80 0.50 21.31 2.71
C TYR A 80 0.67 20.80 1.29
N ASP A 81 1.78 21.17 0.65
CA ASP A 81 2.17 20.64 -0.66
C ASP A 81 3.05 19.40 -0.48
N LEU A 82 2.41 18.29 -0.06
CA LEU A 82 3.09 17.02 0.18
C LEU A 82 2.50 15.92 -0.72
N PRO A 83 3.28 15.32 -1.63
CA PRO A 83 2.83 14.14 -2.37
C PRO A 83 2.59 12.96 -1.41
N VAL A 84 1.50 12.23 -1.65
CA VAL A 84 1.14 11.02 -0.91
C VAL A 84 1.44 9.79 -1.77
N PHE A 85 2.27 8.91 -1.24
CA PHE A 85 2.62 7.61 -1.84
C PHE A 85 1.94 6.47 -1.09
N TRP A 86 1.86 5.30 -1.72
CA TRP A 86 1.39 4.08 -1.09
C TRP A 86 2.28 2.90 -1.45
N GLY A 87 2.60 2.08 -0.44
CA GLY A 87 3.35 0.84 -0.60
C GLY A 87 2.81 -0.27 0.29
N ASN A 88 2.72 -1.47 -0.25
CA ASN A 88 2.20 -2.66 0.39
C ASN A 88 3.31 -3.60 0.87
N ARG A 89 3.06 -4.34 1.95
CA ARG A 89 4.01 -5.36 2.44
C ARG A 89 3.99 -6.65 1.60
N ASN A 90 2.80 -7.07 1.13
CA ASN A 90 2.60 -8.43 0.61
C ASN A 90 2.04 -8.51 -0.82
N ALA A 91 1.66 -7.40 -1.43
CA ALA A 91 1.16 -7.37 -2.81
C ALA A 91 1.64 -6.10 -3.52
N PRO A 92 1.67 -6.01 -4.84
CA PRO A 92 1.98 -4.77 -5.54
C PRO A 92 1.01 -3.61 -5.18
N PRO A 93 1.44 -2.33 -5.26
CA PRO A 93 2.82 -1.88 -5.39
C PRO A 93 3.59 -2.19 -4.09
N LEU A 94 4.73 -2.87 -4.17
CA LEU A 94 5.46 -3.28 -2.98
C LEU A 94 6.13 -2.08 -2.32
N LEU A 95 6.19 -2.08 -0.99
CA LEU A 95 6.79 -1.01 -0.20
C LEU A 95 8.22 -0.69 -0.63
N ALA A 96 9.02 -1.73 -0.92
CA ALA A 96 10.39 -1.56 -1.38
C ALA A 96 10.45 -0.81 -2.74
N ASP A 97 9.57 -1.17 -3.66
CA ASP A 97 9.49 -0.55 -4.98
C ASP A 97 8.98 0.90 -4.87
N THR A 98 7.95 1.14 -4.05
CA THR A 98 7.45 2.49 -3.75
C THR A 98 8.55 3.36 -3.16
N VAL A 99 9.30 2.88 -2.16
CA VAL A 99 10.39 3.64 -1.53
C VAL A 99 11.53 3.91 -2.51
N ALA A 100 11.87 2.94 -3.37
CA ALA A 100 12.85 3.16 -4.43
C ALA A 100 12.38 4.25 -5.40
N GLY A 101 11.12 4.22 -5.83
CA GLY A 101 10.52 5.27 -6.67
C GLY A 101 10.48 6.64 -5.99
N MET A 102 10.19 6.70 -4.69
CA MET A 102 10.25 7.93 -3.90
C MET A 102 11.66 8.52 -3.88
N ARG A 103 12.69 7.69 -3.65
CA ARG A 103 14.10 8.10 -3.70
C ARG A 103 14.43 8.67 -5.08
N ASP A 104 14.04 7.98 -6.14
CA ASP A 104 14.34 8.39 -7.51
C ASP A 104 13.60 9.70 -7.89
N ALA A 105 12.47 9.98 -7.24
CA ALA A 105 11.74 11.25 -7.32
C ALA A 105 12.32 12.38 -6.43
N GLY A 106 13.45 12.14 -5.75
CA GLY A 106 14.14 13.13 -4.92
C GLY A 106 13.58 13.28 -3.50
N ILE A 107 12.66 12.42 -3.07
CA ILE A 107 12.15 12.41 -1.69
C ILE A 107 13.25 11.93 -0.74
N ARG A 108 13.59 12.75 0.26
CA ARG A 108 14.64 12.43 1.24
C ARG A 108 14.09 12.22 2.65
N ARG A 109 12.96 12.84 2.98
CA ARG A 109 12.29 12.75 4.28
C ARG A 109 10.81 12.49 4.09
N ALA A 110 10.32 11.33 4.50
CA ALA A 110 8.91 10.98 4.41
C ALA A 110 8.31 10.69 5.79
N LEU A 111 7.03 11.04 5.96
CA LEU A 111 6.21 10.60 7.08
C LEU A 111 5.49 9.32 6.69
N ALA A 112 5.70 8.23 7.44
CA ALA A 112 5.02 6.96 7.18
C ALA A 112 3.84 6.76 8.13
N TRP A 113 2.68 6.42 7.58
CA TRP A 113 1.54 5.89 8.33
C TRP A 113 1.49 4.36 8.13
N VAL A 114 1.59 3.58 9.21
CA VAL A 114 1.95 2.15 9.19
C VAL A 114 0.98 1.21 9.88
#